data_AF-A0A7I4YZL6-F1
#
_entry.id   AF-A0A7I4YZL6-F1
#
_cell.length_a   1.000
_cell.length_b   1.000
_cell.length_c   1.000
_cell.angle_alpha   90.00
_cell.angle_beta   90.00
_cell.angle_gamma   90.00
#
_symmetry.space_group_name_H-M   'P 1'
#
loop_
_entity.id
_entity.type
_entity.pdbx_description
1 polymer ?
#
loop_
_entity_poly.entity_id
_entity_poly.type
_entity_poly.pdbx_seq_one_letter_code
_entity_poly.pdbx_strand_id
1 'polypeptide(L)'
;MRRCENIIRQAMEKVPRITDRHKEARLGFAKMNLGRDWAKGKEELKRALIEAWKATDEEHLRNLVSSMPHRLFDVAPKQGGAIDY
;
A
#
# COMPACT_ATOMS: atom_id res chain seq x y z
N MET A 1 18.04 -30.94 33.25
CA MET A 1 17.65 -30.21 32.02
C MET A 1 18.82 -29.38 31.54
N ARG A 2 19.41 -29.67 30.37
CA ARG A 2 20.46 -28.84 29.75
C ARG A 2 19.82 -27.64 29.05
N ARG A 3 20.37 -26.45 29.26
CA ARG A 3 20.00 -25.23 28.52
C ARG A 3 20.62 -25.28 27.13
N CYS A 4 19.90 -24.79 26.12
CA CYS A 4 20.39 -24.67 24.75
C CYS A 4 21.34 -23.47 24.66
N GLU A 5 22.57 -23.67 24.18
CA GLU A 5 23.61 -22.63 24.11
C GLU A 5 23.35 -21.59 23.00
N ASN A 6 22.55 -21.96 21.99
CA ASN A 6 22.31 -21.16 20.79
C ASN A 6 21.07 -20.26 20.86
N ILE A 7 20.25 -20.34 21.91
CA ILE A 7 19.07 -19.48 22.08
C ILE A 7 19.33 -18.57 23.28
N ILE A 8 19.98 -17.45 23.01
CA ILE A 8 20.09 -16.35 23.97
C ILE A 8 18.72 -15.67 23.97
N ARG A 9 17.96 -15.77 25.07
CA ARG A 9 16.76 -14.94 25.23
C ARG A 9 17.22 -13.49 25.34
N GLN A 10 17.00 -12.68 24.31
CA GLN A 10 17.10 -11.23 24.45
C GLN A 10 15.98 -10.77 25.39
N ALA A 11 16.32 -9.97 26.41
CA ALA A 11 15.33 -9.28 27.20
C ALA A 11 14.61 -8.28 26.28
N MET A 12 13.30 -8.45 26.06
CA MET A 12 12.53 -7.48 25.27
C MET A 12 12.63 -6.09 25.91
N GLU A 13 12.98 -5.07 25.12
CA GLU A 13 12.90 -3.69 25.57
C GLU A 13 11.47 -3.36 25.97
N LYS A 14 11.33 -2.57 27.04
CA LYS A 14 10.00 -2.16 27.51
C LYS A 14 9.34 -1.33 26.42
N VAL A 15 8.10 -1.70 26.07
CA VAL A 15 7.27 -0.92 25.14
C VAL A 15 7.29 0.55 25.57
N PRO A 16 7.68 1.47 24.68
CA PRO A 16 7.70 2.89 25.00
C PRO A 16 6.32 3.34 25.49
N ARG A 17 6.28 3.98 26.66
CA ARG A 17 5.03 4.56 27.16
C ARG A 17 4.56 5.66 26.22
N ILE A 18 3.25 5.79 26.08
CA ILE A 18 2.66 6.88 25.31
C ILE A 18 3.10 8.22 25.93
N THR A 19 3.94 8.95 25.21
CA THR A 19 4.39 10.28 25.62
C THR A 19 3.22 11.26 25.54
N ASP A 20 3.31 12.37 26.25
CA ASP A 20 2.26 13.39 26.21
C ASP A 20 2.10 13.98 24.81
N ARG A 21 3.20 14.13 24.06
CA ARG A 21 3.19 14.47 22.62
C ARG A 21 2.33 13.51 21.80
N HIS A 22 2.41 12.20 22.05
CA HIS A 22 1.58 11.22 21.35
C HIS A 22 0.10 11.36 21.73
N LYS A 23 -0.22 11.71 22.99
CA LYS A 23 -1.60 11.94 23.43
C LYS A 23 -2.20 13.17 22.76
N GLU A 24 -1.44 14.26 22.69
CA GLU A 24 -1.85 15.50 22.02
C GLU A 24 -2.10 15.27 20.52
N ALA A 25 -1.18 14.61 19.82
CA ALA A 25 -1.34 14.30 18.41
C ALA A 25 -2.58 13.41 18.14
N ARG A 26 -2.81 12.39 18.98
CA ARG A 26 -4.00 11.53 18.89
C ARG A 26 -5.29 12.29 19.17
N LEU A 27 -5.29 13.17 20.18
CA LEU A 27 -6.43 14.01 20.52
C LEU A 27 -6.74 15.00 19.39
N GLY A 28 -5.73 15.62 18.79
CA GLY A 28 -5.86 16.48 17.62
C GLY A 28 -6.48 15.73 16.43
N PHE A 29 -5.93 14.56 16.10
CA PHE A 29 -6.47 13.71 15.03
C PHE A 29 -7.94 13.32 15.29
N ALA A 30 -8.27 12.90 16.51
CA ALA A 30 -9.63 12.54 16.89
C ALA A 30 -10.58 13.74 16.74
N LYS A 31 -10.20 14.92 17.28
CA LYS A 31 -10.99 16.15 17.15
C LYS A 31 -11.28 16.52 15.70
N MET A 32 -10.27 16.41 14.83
CA MET A 32 -10.42 16.71 13.40
C MET A 32 -11.31 15.71 12.65
N ASN A 33 -11.42 14.47 13.13
CA ASN A 33 -12.12 13.39 12.43
C ASN A 33 -13.39 12.88 13.12
N LEU A 34 -13.79 13.48 14.25
CA LEU A 34 -14.95 13.06 15.05
C LEU A 34 -16.27 13.01 14.25
N GLY A 35 -16.47 13.96 13.35
CA GLY A 35 -17.65 14.03 12.48
C GLY A 35 -17.46 13.40 11.10
N ARG A 36 -16.33 12.73 10.85
CA ARG A 36 -16.05 12.15 9.53
C ARG A 36 -16.83 10.86 9.36
N ASP A 37 -17.70 10.83 8.35
CA ASP A 37 -18.32 9.60 7.87
C ASP A 37 -17.33 8.83 6.98
N TRP A 38 -16.71 7.82 7.58
CA TRP A 38 -15.76 6.94 6.88
C TRP A 38 -16.44 5.99 5.89
N ALA A 39 -17.72 5.67 6.10
CA ALA A 39 -18.48 4.85 5.16
C ALA A 39 -18.76 5.64 3.88
N LYS A 40 -19.09 6.93 3.99
CA LYS A 40 -19.21 7.82 2.84
C LYS A 40 -17.95 7.84 1.98
N GLY A 41 -16.77 8.00 2.58
CA GLY A 41 -15.51 7.98 1.82
C GLY A 41 -15.25 6.66 1.08
N LYS A 42 -15.66 5.52 1.66
CA LYS A 42 -15.55 4.20 1.02
C LYS A 42 -16.48 4.08 -0.20
N GLU A 43 -17.73 4.52 -0.07
CA GLU A 43 -18.69 4.43 -1.18
C GLU A 43 -18.38 5.45 -2.29
N GLU A 44 -17.90 6.64 -1.94
CA GLU A 44 -17.39 7.61 -2.91
C GLU A 44 -16.21 7.06 -3.72
N LEU A 45 -15.26 6.39 -3.06
CA LEU A 45 -14.13 5.74 -3.73
C LEU A 45 -14.58 4.64 -4.69
N LYS A 46 -15.50 3.77 -4.26
CA LYS A 46 -16.04 2.71 -5.13
C LYS A 46 -16.73 3.29 -6.36
N ARG A 47 -17.54 4.34 -6.19
CA ARG A 47 -18.22 5.01 -7.29
C ARG A 47 -17.21 5.62 -8.26
N ALA A 48 -16.24 6.37 -7.76
CA ALA A 48 -15.20 6.98 -8.59
C ALA A 48 -14.40 5.93 -9.38
N LEU A 49 -14.12 4.77 -8.79
CA LEU A 49 -13.44 3.67 -9.46
C LEU A 49 -14.29 3.09 -10.61
N ILE A 50 -15.60 2.90 -10.39
CA ILE A 50 -16.51 2.42 -11.44
C ILE A 50 -16.63 3.45 -12.58
N GLU A 51 -16.71 4.75 -12.25
CA GLU A 51 -16.76 5.82 -13.25
C GLU A 51 -15.48 5.88 -14.08
N ALA A 52 -14.31 5.81 -13.43
CA ALA A 52 -13.03 5.76 -14.12
C ALA A 52 -12.91 4.55 -15.07
N TRP A 53 -13.36 3.38 -14.62
CA TRP A 53 -13.39 2.18 -15.47
C TRP A 53 -14.30 2.36 -16.69
N LYS A 54 -15.51 2.89 -16.49
CA LYS A 54 -16.45 3.16 -17.59
C LYS A 54 -15.96 4.23 -18.57
N ALA A 55 -15.18 5.19 -18.08
CA ALA A 55 -14.56 6.23 -18.89
C ALA A 55 -13.29 5.76 -19.62
N THR A 56 -12.77 4.57 -19.28
CA THR A 56 -11.61 4.00 -19.96
C THR A 56 -12.05 3.54 -21.35
N ASP A 57 -11.47 4.16 -22.38
CA ASP A 57 -11.80 3.84 -23.75
C ASP A 57 -11.16 2.52 -24.22
N GLU A 58 -11.83 1.85 -25.16
CA GLU A 58 -11.38 0.58 -25.71
C GLU A 58 -10.05 0.74 -26.50
N GLU A 59 -9.77 1.92 -27.05
CA GLU A 59 -8.47 2.22 -27.66
C GLU A 59 -7.33 2.17 -26.64
N HIS A 60 -7.55 2.63 -25.40
CA HIS A 60 -6.55 2.52 -24.34
C HIS A 60 -6.20 1.06 -24.03
N LEU A 61 -7.20 0.18 -23.99
CA LEU A 61 -6.98 -1.26 -23.78
C LEU A 61 -6.25 -1.89 -24.98
N ARG A 62 -6.63 -1.52 -26.21
CA ARG A 62 -5.96 -1.99 -27.43
C ARG A 62 -4.50 -1.54 -27.50
N ASN A 63 -4.20 -0.32 -27.10
CA ASN A 63 -2.84 0.21 -27.06
C ASN A 63 -2.00 -0.54 -26.02
N LEU A 64 -2.58 -0.87 -24.86
CA LEU A 64 -1.92 -1.68 -23.84
C LEU A 64 -1.53 -3.05 -24.39
N VAL A 65 -2.47 -3.77 -25.04
CA VAL A 65 -2.19 -5.08 -25.64
C VAL A 65 -1.15 -4.97 -26.76
N SER A 66 -1.27 -3.95 -27.61
CA SER A 66 -0.35 -3.72 -28.74
C SER A 66 1.08 -3.42 -28.29
N SER A 67 1.27 -2.90 -27.08
CA SER A 67 2.60 -2.63 -26.51
C SER A 67 3.30 -3.88 -25.97
N MET A 68 2.59 -4.99 -25.73
CA MET A 68 3.14 -6.20 -25.11
C MET A 68 4.31 -6.84 -25.88
N PRO A 69 4.29 -6.93 -27.22
CA PRO A 69 5.45 -7.41 -27.97
C PRO A 69 6.69 -6.55 -27.77
N HIS A 70 6.54 -5.22 -27.70
CA HIS A 70 7.66 -4.31 -27.47
C HIS A 70 8.32 -4.57 -26.10
N ARG A 71 7.50 -4.74 -25.07
CA ARG A 71 7.96 -5.07 -23.71
C ARG A 71 8.74 -6.38 -23.65
N LEU A 72 8.34 -7.39 -24.43
CA LEU A 72 9.10 -8.65 -24.52
C LEU A 72 10.51 -8.43 -25.10
N PHE A 73 10.65 -7.50 -26.05
CA PHE A 73 11.97 -7.12 -26.58
C PHE A 73 12.82 -6.37 -25.55
N ASP A 74 12.23 -5.65 -24.60
CA ASP A 74 12.96 -4.98 -23.52
C ASP A 74 13.39 -5.95 -22.40
N VAL A 75 12.63 -7.04 -22.21
CA VAL A 75 12.94 -8.09 -21.22
C VAL A 75 14.11 -8.96 -21.67
N ALA A 76 14.20 -9.28 -22.97
CA ALA A 76 15.23 -10.13 -23.55
C ALA A 76 16.68 -9.69 -23.23
N PRO A 77 17.10 -8.43 -23.46
CA PRO A 77 18.46 -7.96 -23.14
C PRO A 77 18.73 -7.93 -21.64
N LYS A 78 17.70 -7.85 -20.80
CA LYS A 78 17.81 -7.94 -19.33
C LYS A 78 17.80 -9.37 -18.80
N GLN A 79 17.82 -10.39 -19.66
CA GLN A 79 17.81 -11.80 -19.29
C GLN A 79 16.62 -12.16 -18.36
N GLY A 80 15.45 -11.58 -18.61
CA GLY A 80 14.28 -11.77 -17.75
C GLY A 80 14.21 -10.84 -16.53
N GLY A 81 15.15 -9.90 -16.37
CA GLY A 81 15.15 -8.90 -15.30
C GLY A 81 14.08 -7.81 -15.46
N ALA A 82 13.92 -6.99 -14.42
CA ALA A 82 12.90 -5.95 -14.36
C ALA A 82 13.06 -4.88 -15.47
N ILE A 83 11.96 -4.59 -16.16
CA ILE A 83 11.83 -3.50 -17.13
C ILE A 83 10.92 -2.41 -16.57
N ASP A 84 11.01 -1.20 -17.13
CA ASP A 84 10.09 -0.11 -16.83
C ASP A 84 8.85 -0.30 -17.73
N TYR A 85 7.70 -0.62 -17.12
CA TYR A 85 6.48 -1.12 -17.81
C TYR A 85 5.30 -0.18 -17.63
#